data_AF-A0A2V8TUW8-F1
#
_entry.id   AF-A0A2V8TUW8-F1
#
_cell.length_a   1.000
_cell.length_b   1.000
_cell.length_c   1.000
_cell.angle_alpha   90.00
_cell.angle_beta   90.00
_cell.angle_gamma   90.00
#
_symmetry.space_group_name_H-M   'P 1'
#
loop_
_entity.id
_entity.type
_entity.pdbx_description
1 polymer ?
#
loop_
_entity_poly.entity_id
_entity_poly.type
_entity_poly.pdbx_seq_one_letter_code
_entity_poly.pdbx_strand_id
1 'polypeptide(L)'
;MKRTTALVLLSALSLAAQPQSFQQRMGAVIDAYAHPKGSGDPGYATIAARLWRREDAGWCSRRLEQLLAAGPTGDMFWMFPVTAIAYLDRGQLSDSARRALRRAWQTYMPYRGDTENHWLLYYTCLYLMAQMWQDQGGDQWYTGKSSEENLNEARQWIESWVRLTTTRGQGEYDSPHYMGVFLLPMSYLSAWAKDPAMQKRATMMLDYLIADYAPENLDGLFIGAHSRIYDAQLLEKWAGVSSDFGWQWFGLGRPVDPPDSYLLYYLLASAYEPPEILRRIATDRSQPYTHYERKRTRNRWRFNDELHGPVYKTTYVRREYAVSSDQGGILQPIQQHSWGVTWAVPDPRGVHNTLFALNPHSSIRELQTYFVFGP
;
A
#
# COMPACT_ATOMS: atom_id res chain seq x y z
N MET A 1 -67.02 -6.81 -32.25
CA MET A 1 -66.33 -6.59 -30.96
C MET A 1 -66.09 -7.97 -30.36
N LYS A 2 -64.89 -8.50 -30.17
CA LYS A 2 -63.73 -7.97 -29.44
C LYS A 2 -62.45 -8.60 -30.04
N ARG A 3 -61.46 -7.76 -30.34
CA ARG A 3 -60.08 -8.19 -30.67
C ARG A 3 -59.35 -8.39 -29.34
N THR A 4 -58.87 -9.60 -29.08
CA THR A 4 -57.98 -9.90 -27.95
C THR A 4 -56.55 -9.62 -28.39
N THR A 5 -56.01 -8.49 -27.95
CA THR A 5 -54.61 -8.11 -28.12
C THR A 5 -53.76 -8.92 -27.14
N ALA A 6 -52.87 -9.78 -27.63
CA ALA A 6 -51.86 -10.43 -26.81
C ALA A 6 -50.78 -9.41 -26.45
N LEU A 7 -50.69 -9.05 -25.16
CA LEU A 7 -49.63 -8.22 -24.62
C LEU A 7 -48.38 -9.09 -24.42
N VAL A 8 -47.39 -8.98 -25.30
CA VAL A 8 -46.07 -9.56 -25.09
C VAL A 8 -45.31 -8.65 -24.12
N LEU A 9 -45.26 -9.05 -22.85
CA LEU A 9 -44.36 -8.49 -21.86
C LEU A 9 -42.93 -8.94 -22.20
N LEU A 10 -42.17 -8.07 -22.87
CA LEU A 10 -40.71 -8.18 -22.92
C LEU A 10 -40.17 -7.86 -21.53
N SER A 11 -39.95 -8.89 -20.72
CA SER A 11 -39.10 -8.80 -19.54
C SER A 11 -37.66 -8.56 -19.99
N ALA A 12 -37.24 -7.30 -20.02
CA ALA A 12 -35.84 -6.93 -20.06
C ALA A 12 -35.22 -7.33 -18.71
N LEU A 13 -34.77 -8.58 -18.61
CA LEU A 13 -33.77 -8.94 -17.62
C LEU A 13 -32.54 -8.10 -17.94
N SER A 14 -32.32 -7.04 -17.17
CA SER A 14 -31.01 -6.42 -17.09
C SER A 14 -30.05 -7.53 -16.64
N LEU A 15 -29.30 -8.09 -17.59
CA LEU A 15 -28.12 -8.87 -17.30
C LEU A 15 -27.20 -7.93 -16.52
N ALA A 16 -27.26 -7.99 -15.18
CA ALA A 16 -26.28 -7.34 -14.35
C ALA A 16 -24.91 -7.81 -14.84
N ALA A 17 -24.08 -6.87 -15.29
CA ALA A 17 -22.75 -7.19 -15.75
C ALA A 17 -22.06 -8.03 -14.68
N GLN A 18 -21.49 -9.18 -15.09
CA GLN A 18 -20.78 -10.02 -14.13
C GLN A 18 -19.69 -9.19 -13.44
N PRO A 19 -19.50 -9.34 -12.12
CA PRO A 19 -18.43 -8.66 -11.43
C PRO A 19 -17.10 -8.97 -12.12
N GLN A 20 -16.28 -7.94 -12.36
CA GLN A 20 -14.97 -8.14 -12.96
C GLN A 20 -14.16 -9.16 -12.14
N SER A 21 -13.39 -10.01 -12.80
CA SER A 21 -12.45 -10.90 -12.13
C SER A 21 -11.24 -10.13 -11.61
N PHE A 22 -10.49 -10.73 -10.68
CA PHE A 22 -9.21 -10.18 -10.20
C PHE A 22 -8.27 -9.82 -11.36
N GLN A 23 -8.15 -10.72 -12.35
CA GLN A 23 -7.29 -10.54 -13.52
C GLN A 23 -7.78 -9.41 -14.44
N GLN A 24 -9.10 -9.25 -14.60
CA GLN A 24 -9.66 -8.14 -15.38
C GLN A 24 -9.38 -6.79 -14.73
N ARG A 25 -9.54 -6.68 -13.40
CA ARG A 25 -9.20 -5.47 -12.65
C ARG A 25 -7.70 -5.15 -12.74
N MET A 26 -6.85 -6.16 -12.55
CA MET A 26 -5.40 -6.01 -12.67
C MET A 26 -5.01 -5.49 -14.06
N GLY A 27 -5.57 -6.10 -15.11
CA GLY A 27 -5.34 -5.67 -16.49
C GLY A 27 -5.75 -4.21 -16.73
N ALA A 28 -6.88 -3.77 -16.17
CA ALA A 28 -7.35 -2.39 -16.29
C ALA A 28 -6.40 -1.39 -15.60
N VAL A 29 -5.88 -1.71 -14.40
CA VAL A 29 -4.90 -0.84 -13.73
C VAL A 29 -3.62 -0.72 -14.56
N ILE A 30 -3.05 -1.85 -14.98
CA ILE A 30 -1.79 -1.85 -15.74
C ILE A 30 -1.95 -1.13 -17.08
N ASP A 31 -3.09 -1.31 -17.76
CA ASP A 31 -3.38 -0.64 -19.03
C ASP A 31 -3.50 0.89 -18.85
N ALA A 32 -4.19 1.35 -17.81
CA ALA A 32 -4.33 2.78 -17.53
C ALA A 32 -2.97 3.48 -17.33
N TYR A 33 -2.00 2.78 -16.72
CA TYR A 33 -0.64 3.30 -16.52
C TYR A 33 0.27 3.17 -17.74
N ALA A 34 0.11 2.12 -18.54
CA ALA A 34 0.88 1.93 -19.78
C ALA A 34 0.45 2.91 -20.89
N HIS A 35 -0.84 3.24 -20.91
CA HIS A 35 -1.51 4.07 -21.92
C HIS A 35 -2.28 5.24 -21.28
N PRO A 36 -1.60 6.18 -20.60
CA PRO A 36 -2.28 7.30 -19.94
C PRO A 36 -3.01 8.17 -20.97
N LYS A 37 -4.29 8.49 -20.70
CA LYS A 37 -5.18 9.23 -21.62
C LYS A 37 -5.01 10.76 -21.61
N GLY A 38 -4.07 11.30 -20.83
CA GLY A 38 -3.86 12.74 -20.64
C GLY A 38 -2.49 13.24 -21.09
N SER A 39 -2.28 14.56 -21.04
CA SER A 39 -1.03 15.23 -21.41
C SER A 39 0.03 15.25 -20.30
N GLY A 40 -0.22 14.55 -19.18
CA GLY A 40 0.75 14.43 -18.09
C GLY A 40 2.04 13.77 -18.58
N ASP A 41 3.19 14.24 -18.10
CA ASP A 41 4.48 13.72 -18.53
C ASP A 41 4.70 12.31 -17.96
N PRO A 42 4.77 11.25 -18.79
CA PRO A 42 4.80 9.87 -18.30
C PRO A 42 6.00 9.61 -17.39
N GLY A 43 5.76 9.10 -16.18
CA GLY A 43 6.79 8.86 -15.18
C GLY A 43 7.32 7.42 -15.15
N TYR A 44 7.98 7.07 -14.04
CA TYR A 44 8.45 5.71 -13.77
C TYR A 44 7.33 4.66 -13.79
N ALA A 45 6.12 5.03 -13.38
CA ALA A 45 4.97 4.12 -13.38
C ALA A 45 4.59 3.66 -14.79
N THR A 46 4.63 4.57 -15.78
CA THR A 46 4.38 4.23 -17.19
C THR A 46 5.50 3.38 -17.76
N ILE A 47 6.76 3.67 -17.42
CA ILE A 47 7.90 2.80 -17.81
C ILE A 47 7.70 1.39 -17.25
N ALA A 48 7.41 1.25 -15.96
CA ALA A 48 7.21 -0.04 -15.32
C ALA A 48 6.04 -0.82 -15.93
N ALA A 49 4.89 -0.17 -16.15
CA ALA A 49 3.72 -0.79 -16.78
C ALA A 49 4.01 -1.27 -18.21
N ARG A 50 4.69 -0.45 -19.03
CA ARG A 50 5.08 -0.83 -20.39
C ARG A 50 6.10 -1.97 -20.42
N LEU A 51 7.11 -1.95 -19.55
CA LEU A 51 8.08 -3.05 -19.44
C LEU A 51 7.41 -4.36 -19.02
N TRP A 52 6.42 -4.32 -18.13
CA TRP A 52 5.64 -5.49 -17.75
C TRP A 52 4.84 -6.05 -18.92
N ARG A 53 4.23 -5.17 -19.73
CA ARG A 53 3.49 -5.53 -20.96
C ARG A 53 4.39 -5.89 -22.14
N ARG A 54 5.70 -5.66 -22.03
CA ARG A 54 6.69 -5.79 -23.11
C ARG A 54 6.45 -4.84 -24.28
N GLU A 55 6.07 -3.61 -23.97
CA GLU A 55 5.72 -2.58 -24.94
C GLU A 55 6.80 -1.48 -24.99
N ASP A 56 7.15 -1.05 -26.21
CA ASP A 56 8.01 0.10 -26.51
C ASP A 56 9.25 0.25 -25.61
N ALA A 57 10.08 -0.80 -25.58
CA ALA A 57 11.31 -0.84 -24.78
C ALA A 57 12.31 0.28 -25.15
N GLY A 58 12.29 0.73 -26.41
CA GLY A 58 13.10 1.85 -26.89
C GLY A 58 12.68 3.18 -26.25
N TRP A 59 11.38 3.46 -26.20
CA TRP A 59 10.87 4.62 -25.45
C TRP A 59 11.14 4.50 -23.95
N CYS A 60 10.92 3.32 -23.36
CA CYS A 60 11.17 3.08 -21.94
C CYS A 60 12.61 3.41 -21.56
N SER A 61 13.57 2.97 -22.38
CA SER A 61 15.00 3.24 -22.19
C SER A 61 15.31 4.74 -22.21
N ARG A 62 14.89 5.45 -23.27
CA ARG A 62 15.13 6.90 -23.41
C ARG A 62 14.48 7.70 -22.29
N ARG A 63 13.26 7.33 -21.89
CA ARG A 63 12.53 8.04 -20.84
C ARG A 63 13.15 7.82 -19.46
N LEU A 64 13.60 6.60 -19.17
CA LEU A 64 14.34 6.30 -17.95
C LEU A 64 15.63 7.13 -17.86
N GLU A 65 16.40 7.18 -18.94
CA GLU A 65 17.62 7.99 -19.02
C GLU A 65 17.33 9.48 -18.79
N GLN A 66 16.28 10.01 -19.43
CA GLN A 66 15.86 11.41 -19.25
C GLN A 66 15.51 11.71 -17.78
N LEU A 67 14.71 10.86 -17.13
CA LEU A 67 14.31 11.03 -15.74
C LEU A 67 15.50 10.97 -14.78
N LEU A 68 16.45 10.06 -15.01
CA LEU A 68 17.63 9.91 -14.17
C LEU A 68 18.67 11.03 -14.42
N ALA A 69 18.79 11.53 -15.64
CA ALA A 69 19.67 12.64 -15.99
C ALA A 69 19.21 13.97 -15.34
N ALA A 70 17.91 14.15 -15.13
CA ALA A 70 17.38 15.30 -14.39
C ALA A 70 17.73 15.29 -12.89
N GLY A 71 18.20 14.14 -12.37
CA GLY A 71 18.51 13.93 -10.96
C GLY A 71 17.34 13.24 -10.23
N PRO A 72 17.58 12.12 -9.54
CA PRO A 72 16.56 11.50 -8.69
C PRO A 72 16.05 12.45 -7.60
N THR A 73 14.75 12.43 -7.35
CA THR A 73 14.05 13.20 -6.31
C THR A 73 12.94 12.35 -5.69
N GLY A 74 12.46 12.71 -4.49
CA GLY A 74 11.42 11.97 -3.78
C GLY A 74 11.94 10.92 -2.81
N ASP A 75 13.24 10.93 -2.52
CA ASP A 75 13.86 10.18 -1.43
C ASP A 75 13.58 8.67 -1.52
N MET A 76 13.23 7.99 -0.43
CA MET A 76 12.84 6.58 -0.42
C MET A 76 11.70 6.25 -1.40
N PHE A 77 10.81 7.20 -1.73
CA PHE A 77 9.74 6.96 -2.72
C PHE A 77 10.25 6.88 -4.16
N TRP A 78 11.47 7.36 -4.44
CA TRP A 78 12.14 7.10 -5.72
C TRP A 78 12.62 5.64 -5.86
N MET A 79 12.89 4.96 -4.74
CA MET A 79 13.53 3.64 -4.76
C MET A 79 12.61 2.55 -5.31
N PHE A 80 11.31 2.56 -4.96
CA PHE A 80 10.41 1.47 -5.38
C PHE A 80 10.10 1.48 -6.88
N PRO A 81 9.81 2.62 -7.55
CA PRO A 81 9.62 2.64 -9.00
C PRO A 81 10.83 2.12 -9.76
N VAL A 82 12.02 2.58 -9.36
CA VAL A 82 13.27 2.20 -10.03
C VAL A 82 13.64 0.74 -9.76
N THR A 83 13.35 0.23 -8.56
CA THR A 83 13.50 -1.20 -8.25
C THR A 83 12.58 -2.03 -9.14
N ALA A 84 11.30 -1.67 -9.29
CA ALA A 84 10.40 -2.36 -10.22
C ALA A 84 10.94 -2.33 -11.65
N ILE A 85 11.38 -1.18 -12.15
CA ILE A 85 11.95 -1.07 -13.50
C ILE A 85 13.16 -2.01 -13.67
N ALA A 86 14.06 -2.09 -12.69
CA ALA A 86 15.22 -2.98 -12.75
C ALA A 86 14.82 -4.46 -12.84
N TYR A 87 13.80 -4.90 -12.10
CA TYR A 87 13.30 -6.28 -12.13
C TYR A 87 12.41 -6.58 -13.36
N LEU A 88 11.73 -5.57 -13.90
CA LEU A 88 10.89 -5.67 -15.09
C LEU A 88 11.66 -5.55 -16.40
N ASP A 89 12.89 -5.02 -16.37
CA ASP A 89 13.80 -4.93 -17.53
C ASP A 89 13.80 -6.25 -18.31
N ARG A 90 14.19 -7.38 -17.67
CA ARG A 90 14.22 -8.71 -18.31
C ARG A 90 14.94 -8.71 -19.69
N GLY A 91 15.94 -7.84 -19.84
CA GLY A 91 16.72 -7.66 -21.07
C GLY A 91 16.11 -6.72 -22.11
N GLN A 92 15.06 -5.98 -21.79
CA GLN A 92 14.36 -5.07 -22.72
C GLN A 92 15.04 -3.71 -22.84
N LEU A 93 15.57 -3.18 -21.74
CA LEU A 93 16.21 -1.88 -21.69
C LEU A 93 17.54 -1.90 -22.44
N SER A 94 17.94 -0.74 -22.96
CA SER A 94 19.28 -0.55 -23.51
C SER A 94 20.35 -0.64 -22.43
N ASP A 95 21.59 -0.94 -22.84
CA ASP A 95 22.72 -0.95 -21.92
C ASP A 95 23.00 0.43 -21.31
N SER A 96 22.74 1.51 -22.06
CA SER A 96 22.88 2.88 -21.57
C SER A 96 21.87 3.18 -20.46
N ALA A 97 20.62 2.72 -20.60
CA ALA A 97 19.59 2.91 -19.59
C ALA A 97 19.89 2.09 -18.32
N ARG A 98 20.36 0.84 -18.47
CA ARG A 98 20.85 0.03 -17.35
C ARG A 98 22.01 0.71 -16.61
N ARG A 99 22.98 1.29 -17.34
CA ARG A 99 24.09 2.04 -16.74
C ARG A 99 23.63 3.30 -16.01
N ALA A 100 22.69 4.05 -16.58
CA ALA A 100 22.11 5.23 -15.93
C ALA A 100 21.41 4.85 -14.62
N LEU A 101 20.60 3.77 -14.64
CA LEU A 101 19.96 3.23 -13.44
C LEU A 101 20.99 2.80 -12.39
N ARG A 102 22.04 2.08 -12.80
CA ARG A 102 23.12 1.67 -11.89
C ARG A 102 23.82 2.86 -11.25
N ARG A 103 24.11 3.89 -12.05
CA ARG A 103 24.75 5.13 -11.58
C ARG A 103 23.89 5.88 -10.58
N ALA A 104 22.58 5.93 -10.79
CA ALA A 104 21.66 6.58 -9.85
C ALA A 104 21.74 5.96 -8.44
N TRP A 105 21.78 4.63 -8.34
CA TRP A 105 21.98 3.92 -7.07
C TRP A 105 23.39 4.06 -6.47
N GLN A 106 24.36 4.49 -7.26
CA GLN A 106 25.70 4.81 -6.77
C GLN A 106 25.77 6.23 -6.18
N THR A 107 25.04 7.20 -6.77
CA THR A 107 25.26 8.62 -6.47
C THR A 107 24.14 9.31 -5.72
N TYR A 108 22.90 8.84 -5.83
CA TYR A 108 21.78 9.45 -5.14
C TYR A 108 21.63 8.83 -3.76
N MET A 109 21.71 9.67 -2.72
CA MET A 109 21.48 9.28 -1.33
C MET A 109 20.05 9.70 -0.92
N PRO A 110 19.05 8.81 -1.03
CA PRO A 110 17.69 9.12 -0.61
C PRO A 110 17.64 9.31 0.92
N TYR A 111 16.90 10.32 1.38
CA TYR A 111 16.52 10.37 2.79
C TYR A 111 15.58 9.20 3.09
N ARG A 112 15.99 8.30 3.98
CA ARG A 112 15.17 7.13 4.30
C ARG A 112 13.81 7.50 4.91
N GLY A 113 13.71 8.60 5.63
CA GLY A 113 12.54 8.93 6.47
C GLY A 113 12.66 8.42 7.92
N ASP A 114 11.65 8.75 8.72
CA ASP A 114 11.58 8.51 10.17
C ASP A 114 10.41 7.58 10.58
N THR A 115 9.60 7.12 9.63
CA THR A 115 8.40 6.31 9.88
C THR A 115 8.61 4.85 9.51
N GLU A 116 7.83 3.95 10.10
CA GLU A 116 7.92 2.50 9.88
C GLU A 116 7.74 2.13 8.40
N ASN A 117 6.76 2.74 7.73
CA ASN A 117 6.46 2.50 6.32
C ASN A 117 7.61 2.95 5.39
N HIS A 118 8.23 4.10 5.69
CA HIS A 118 9.36 4.60 4.92
C HIS A 118 10.57 3.69 5.03
N TRP A 119 10.86 3.21 6.23
CA TRP A 119 11.94 2.26 6.46
C TRP A 119 11.70 0.93 5.74
N LEU A 120 10.45 0.43 5.73
CA LEU A 120 10.13 -0.81 5.02
C LEU A 120 10.31 -0.69 3.51
N LEU A 121 9.85 0.42 2.91
CA LEU A 121 10.09 0.74 1.50
C LEU A 121 11.59 0.77 1.21
N TYR A 122 12.34 1.55 1.98
CA TYR A 122 13.77 1.75 1.81
C TYR A 122 14.55 0.43 1.88
N TYR A 123 14.38 -0.33 2.96
CA TYR A 123 15.15 -1.56 3.17
C TYR A 123 14.73 -2.67 2.22
N THR A 124 13.45 -2.74 1.82
CA THR A 124 13.02 -3.69 0.80
C THR A 124 13.69 -3.41 -0.55
N CYS A 125 13.72 -2.14 -0.97
CA CYS A 125 14.37 -1.76 -2.22
C CYS A 125 15.88 -1.98 -2.14
N LEU A 126 16.52 -1.58 -1.04
CA LEU A 126 17.96 -1.79 -0.82
C LEU A 126 18.32 -3.29 -0.83
N TYR A 127 17.52 -4.14 -0.16
CA TYR A 127 17.67 -5.59 -0.17
C TYR A 127 17.69 -6.13 -1.60
N LEU A 128 16.68 -5.78 -2.39
CA LEU A 128 16.49 -6.33 -3.73
C LEU A 128 17.54 -5.83 -4.73
N MET A 129 17.97 -4.57 -4.62
CA MET A 129 19.02 -4.04 -5.48
C MET A 129 20.39 -4.60 -5.09
N ALA A 130 20.69 -4.73 -3.79
CA ALA A 130 21.92 -5.35 -3.31
C ALA A 130 22.01 -6.83 -3.71
N GLN A 131 20.89 -7.55 -3.68
CA GLN A 131 20.77 -8.92 -4.20
C GLN A 131 20.98 -9.00 -5.72
N MET A 132 20.57 -7.97 -6.47
CA MET A 132 20.71 -7.93 -7.93
C MET A 132 22.15 -7.67 -8.34
N TRP A 133 22.82 -6.71 -7.71
CA TRP A 133 24.22 -6.37 -7.97
C TRP A 133 25.12 -6.94 -6.87
N GLN A 134 25.40 -8.24 -6.95
CA GLN A 134 26.25 -8.94 -6.00
C GLN A 134 27.72 -8.49 -6.13
N ASP A 135 28.49 -8.72 -5.07
CA ASP A 135 29.96 -8.54 -5.02
C ASP A 135 30.46 -7.13 -5.39
N GLN A 136 29.64 -6.09 -5.21
CA GLN A 136 30.07 -4.72 -5.42
C GLN A 136 30.66 -4.11 -4.14
N GLY A 137 31.74 -3.35 -4.30
CA GLY A 137 32.35 -2.56 -3.23
C GLY A 137 31.52 -1.36 -2.81
N GLY A 138 31.91 -0.72 -1.70
CA GLY A 138 31.20 0.42 -1.13
C GLY A 138 31.18 1.66 -2.03
N ASP A 139 32.17 1.83 -2.90
CA ASP A 139 32.26 2.89 -3.91
C ASP A 139 31.16 2.80 -4.98
N GLN A 140 30.47 1.66 -5.07
CA GLN A 140 29.38 1.42 -5.99
C GLN A 140 27.99 1.71 -5.39
N TRP A 141 27.91 2.14 -4.12
CA TRP A 141 26.65 2.41 -3.43
C TRP A 141 26.67 3.78 -2.77
N TYR A 142 25.53 4.48 -2.80
CA TYR A 142 25.39 5.74 -2.07
C TYR A 142 25.60 5.59 -0.55
N THR A 143 25.42 4.37 -0.01
CA THR A 143 25.61 4.06 1.42
C THR A 143 27.08 3.96 1.81
N GLY A 144 28.00 3.85 0.85
CA GLY A 144 29.41 3.54 1.10
C GLY A 144 29.66 2.10 1.58
N LYS A 145 28.62 1.25 1.63
CA LYS A 145 28.68 -0.16 2.05
C LYS A 145 28.70 -1.08 0.84
N SER A 146 29.36 -2.23 0.98
CA SER A 146 29.33 -3.30 -0.03
C SER A 146 27.90 -3.81 -0.25
N SER A 147 27.69 -4.53 -1.35
CA SER A 147 26.41 -5.21 -1.60
C SER A 147 26.04 -6.18 -0.48
N GLU A 148 27.01 -6.92 0.06
CA GLU A 148 26.77 -7.87 1.14
C GLU A 148 26.33 -7.16 2.44
N GLU A 149 26.99 -6.08 2.81
CA GLU A 149 26.62 -5.29 3.99
C GLU A 149 25.23 -4.65 3.86
N ASN A 150 24.93 -4.05 2.70
CA ASN A 150 23.60 -3.49 2.42
C ASN A 150 22.51 -4.56 2.48
N LEU A 151 22.75 -5.72 1.87
CA LEU A 151 21.81 -6.85 1.88
C LEU A 151 21.57 -7.35 3.31
N ASN A 152 22.64 -7.54 4.09
CA ASN A 152 22.57 -8.05 5.45
C ASN A 152 21.88 -7.08 6.41
N GLU A 153 22.16 -5.78 6.31
CA GLU A 153 21.47 -4.76 7.11
C GLU A 153 19.98 -4.73 6.78
N ALA A 154 19.64 -4.69 5.49
CA ALA A 154 18.26 -4.68 5.04
C ALA A 154 17.50 -5.92 5.51
N ARG A 155 18.10 -7.10 5.37
CA ARG A 155 17.54 -8.37 5.85
C ARG A 155 17.25 -8.31 7.35
N GLN A 156 18.24 -7.93 8.16
CA GLN A 156 18.10 -7.87 9.62
C GLN A 156 17.00 -6.89 10.04
N TRP A 157 16.92 -5.73 9.38
CA TRP A 157 15.88 -4.76 9.67
C TRP A 157 14.49 -5.30 9.33
N ILE A 158 14.30 -5.87 8.13
CA ILE A 158 13.02 -6.45 7.69
C ILE A 158 12.61 -7.60 8.63
N GLU A 159 13.53 -8.49 9.00
CA GLU A 159 13.25 -9.59 9.92
C GLU A 159 12.86 -9.10 11.32
N SER A 160 13.55 -8.06 11.81
CA SER A 160 13.22 -7.41 13.09
C SER A 160 11.83 -6.76 13.04
N TRP A 161 11.51 -6.08 11.94
CA TRP A 161 10.20 -5.47 11.72
C TRP A 161 9.10 -6.52 11.70
N VAL A 162 9.25 -7.61 10.93
CA VAL A 162 8.27 -8.70 10.90
C VAL A 162 8.05 -9.28 12.29
N ARG A 163 9.13 -9.53 13.04
CA ARG A 163 9.02 -10.03 14.42
C ARG A 163 8.29 -9.04 15.31
N LEU A 164 8.63 -7.75 15.24
CA LEU A 164 7.98 -6.72 16.06
C LEU A 164 6.49 -6.61 15.73
N THR A 165 6.14 -6.52 14.45
CA THR A 165 4.76 -6.40 13.97
C THR A 165 3.92 -7.60 14.37
N THR A 166 4.42 -8.83 14.18
CA THR A 166 3.67 -10.05 14.51
C THR A 166 3.57 -10.34 16.01
N THR A 167 4.47 -9.76 16.83
CA THR A 167 4.44 -9.98 18.29
C THR A 167 3.76 -8.85 19.05
N ARG A 168 3.88 -7.59 18.61
CA ARG A 168 3.35 -6.42 19.31
C ARG A 168 2.35 -5.60 18.48
N GLY A 169 2.18 -5.92 17.21
CA GLY A 169 1.35 -5.17 16.27
C GLY A 169 2.14 -4.10 15.50
N GLN A 170 1.52 -3.57 14.45
CA GLN A 170 2.10 -2.52 13.61
C GLN A 170 2.09 -1.16 14.31
N GLY A 171 3.14 -0.36 14.12
CA GLY A 171 3.26 0.98 14.73
C GLY A 171 2.47 2.05 13.98
N GLU A 172 2.37 1.93 12.67
CA GLU A 172 1.51 2.76 11.81
C GLU A 172 0.31 1.96 11.31
N TYR A 173 -0.51 1.52 12.27
CA TYR A 173 -1.62 0.61 12.02
C TYR A 173 -2.75 1.21 11.19
N ASP A 174 -3.29 0.39 10.30
CA ASP A 174 -4.59 0.53 9.62
C ASP A 174 -4.81 1.84 8.89
N SER A 175 -3.73 2.55 8.51
CA SER A 175 -3.89 3.77 7.74
C SER A 175 -4.45 3.47 6.35
N PRO A 176 -5.57 4.10 5.94
CA PRO A 176 -6.15 3.92 4.61
C PRO A 176 -5.18 4.29 3.47
N HIS A 177 -4.25 5.21 3.73
CA HIS A 177 -3.18 5.55 2.79
C HIS A 177 -1.97 4.63 2.93
N TYR A 178 -1.46 4.42 4.15
CA TYR A 178 -0.19 3.70 4.30
C TYR A 178 -0.28 2.21 4.04
N MET A 179 -1.47 1.64 4.00
CA MET A 179 -1.66 0.23 3.62
C MET A 179 -0.92 -0.13 2.32
N GLY A 180 -0.94 0.74 1.31
CA GLY A 180 -0.23 0.53 0.04
C GLY A 180 1.29 0.44 0.19
N VAL A 181 1.89 1.27 1.05
CA VAL A 181 3.34 1.29 1.30
C VAL A 181 3.82 0.22 2.27
N PHE A 182 2.92 -0.59 2.83
CA PHE A 182 3.26 -1.84 3.52
C PHE A 182 3.10 -3.06 2.62
N LEU A 183 2.06 -3.09 1.79
CA LEU A 183 1.77 -4.19 0.87
C LEU A 183 2.74 -4.26 -0.31
N LEU A 184 3.07 -3.12 -0.92
CA LEU A 184 3.97 -3.06 -2.07
C LEU A 184 5.35 -3.66 -1.74
N PRO A 185 6.04 -3.29 -0.64
CA PRO A 185 7.31 -3.91 -0.28
C PRO A 185 7.22 -5.44 -0.11
N MET A 186 6.17 -5.92 0.57
CA MET A 186 5.98 -7.36 0.74
C MET A 186 5.70 -8.07 -0.59
N SER A 187 4.97 -7.42 -1.50
CA SER A 187 4.77 -7.91 -2.87
C SER A 187 6.09 -8.02 -3.66
N TYR A 188 6.99 -7.05 -3.48
CA TYR A 188 8.31 -7.11 -4.12
C TYR A 188 9.15 -8.27 -3.59
N LEU A 189 9.24 -8.41 -2.26
CA LEU A 189 10.01 -9.50 -1.65
C LEU A 189 9.42 -10.88 -1.98
N SER A 190 8.09 -11.02 -1.99
CA SER A 190 7.46 -12.30 -2.35
C SER A 190 7.66 -12.67 -3.82
N ALA A 191 7.76 -11.69 -4.72
CA ALA A 191 8.00 -11.93 -6.14
C ALA A 191 9.49 -12.14 -6.47
N TRP A 192 10.38 -11.40 -5.80
CA TRP A 192 11.73 -11.16 -6.32
C TRP A 192 12.88 -11.50 -5.36
N ALA A 193 12.61 -11.81 -4.09
CA ALA A 193 13.66 -12.30 -3.20
C ALA A 193 14.15 -13.69 -3.66
N LYS A 194 15.47 -13.87 -3.70
CA LYS A 194 16.12 -15.16 -4.01
C LYS A 194 16.21 -16.07 -2.78
N ASP A 195 16.29 -15.49 -1.58
CA ASP A 195 16.24 -16.24 -0.32
C ASP A 195 14.82 -16.79 -0.09
N PRO A 196 14.61 -18.12 -0.10
CA PRO A 196 13.30 -18.71 0.10
C PRO A 196 12.67 -18.37 1.46
N ALA A 197 13.48 -18.13 2.50
CA ALA A 197 12.97 -17.75 3.81
C ALA A 197 12.40 -16.33 3.79
N MET A 198 13.11 -15.39 3.16
CA MET A 198 12.61 -14.03 2.95
C MET A 198 11.36 -14.00 2.07
N GLN A 199 11.35 -14.76 0.97
CA GLN A 199 10.19 -14.87 0.08
C GLN A 199 8.96 -15.38 0.84
N LYS A 200 9.08 -16.51 1.55
CA LYS A 200 7.99 -17.10 2.34
C LYS A 200 7.50 -16.16 3.42
N ARG A 201 8.42 -15.47 4.11
CA ARG A 201 8.09 -14.48 5.14
C ARG A 201 7.27 -13.33 4.56
N ALA A 202 7.67 -12.80 3.40
CA ALA A 202 6.93 -11.75 2.72
C ALA A 202 5.53 -12.20 2.28
N THR A 203 5.39 -13.42 1.75
CA THR A 203 4.08 -14.01 1.43
C THR A 203 3.19 -14.12 2.66
N MET A 204 3.71 -14.62 3.79
CA MET A 204 2.95 -14.68 5.04
C MET A 204 2.58 -13.30 5.58
N MET A 205 3.44 -12.30 5.37
CA MET A 205 3.12 -10.92 5.74
C MET A 205 2.06 -10.30 4.83
N LEU A 206 1.97 -10.69 3.56
CA LEU A 206 0.84 -10.31 2.71
C LEU A 206 -0.47 -10.87 3.27
N ASP A 207 -0.51 -12.15 3.65
CA ASP A 207 -1.67 -12.73 4.33
C ASP A 207 -2.01 -11.97 5.61
N TYR A 208 -1.01 -11.66 6.45
CA TYR A 208 -1.19 -10.93 7.70
C TYR A 208 -1.79 -9.53 7.49
N LEU A 209 -1.23 -8.74 6.57
CA LEU A 209 -1.69 -7.38 6.29
C LEU A 209 -3.08 -7.36 5.65
N ILE A 210 -3.38 -8.32 4.77
CA ILE A 210 -4.71 -8.44 4.15
C ILE A 210 -5.75 -8.94 5.17
N ALA A 211 -5.35 -9.82 6.08
CA ALA A 211 -6.19 -10.30 7.18
C ALA A 211 -6.53 -9.20 8.20
N ASP A 212 -5.75 -8.13 8.24
CA ASP A 212 -6.03 -6.92 9.03
C ASP A 212 -7.20 -6.14 8.41
N TYR A 213 -7.16 -5.91 7.10
CA TYR A 213 -8.18 -5.19 6.36
C TYR A 213 -9.50 -5.97 6.21
N ALA A 214 -9.43 -7.29 5.97
CA ALA A 214 -10.60 -8.11 5.66
C ALA A 214 -11.75 -8.00 6.69
N PRO A 215 -11.52 -8.14 8.01
CA PRO A 215 -12.58 -7.96 9.02
C PRO A 215 -12.91 -6.48 9.28
N GLU A 216 -12.02 -5.53 8.97
CA GLU A 216 -12.25 -4.09 9.15
C GLU A 216 -12.60 -3.37 7.85
N ASN A 217 -13.44 -3.97 7.01
CA ASN A 217 -14.03 -3.27 5.87
C ASN A 217 -15.56 -3.24 5.92
N LEU A 218 -16.14 -2.14 5.45
CA LEU A 218 -17.58 -1.98 5.20
C LEU A 218 -17.80 -1.70 3.71
N ASP A 219 -18.10 -2.75 2.95
CA ASP A 219 -18.26 -2.71 1.48
C ASP A 219 -17.07 -2.03 0.77
N GLY A 220 -15.86 -2.39 1.17
CA GLY A 220 -14.61 -1.86 0.60
C GLY A 220 -14.09 -0.59 1.27
N LEU A 221 -14.84 0.02 2.18
CA LEU A 221 -14.36 1.14 2.98
C LEU A 221 -13.56 0.63 4.18
N PHE A 222 -12.31 1.09 4.34
CA PHE A 222 -11.52 0.77 5.53
C PHE A 222 -12.11 1.52 6.73
N ILE A 223 -12.67 0.77 7.66
CA ILE A 223 -13.24 1.25 8.93
C ILE A 223 -12.25 0.98 10.06
N GLY A 224 -12.57 1.39 11.28
CA GLY A 224 -11.66 1.20 12.41
C GLY A 224 -11.07 2.50 12.92
N ALA A 225 -10.33 2.39 14.03
CA ALA A 225 -9.42 3.43 14.45
C ALA A 225 -8.13 3.35 13.63
N HIS A 226 -7.56 4.49 13.26
CA HIS A 226 -6.39 4.56 12.37
C HIS A 226 -5.27 5.35 13.04
N SER A 227 -4.03 4.85 12.92
CA SER A 227 -2.87 5.58 13.42
C SER A 227 -2.60 6.85 12.62
N ARG A 228 -3.07 6.88 11.37
CA ARG A 228 -2.87 7.96 10.41
C ARG A 228 -4.02 7.98 9.41
N ILE A 229 -4.67 9.13 9.27
CA ILE A 229 -5.66 9.37 8.21
C ILE A 229 -5.57 10.81 7.70
N TYR A 230 -5.66 11.00 6.39
CA TYR A 230 -5.69 12.34 5.80
C TYR A 230 -7.12 12.88 5.75
N ASP A 231 -7.28 14.21 5.75
CA ASP A 231 -8.57 14.90 5.82
C ASP A 231 -9.56 14.42 4.74
N ALA A 232 -9.11 14.26 3.49
CA ALA A 232 -9.94 13.77 2.40
C ALA A 232 -10.46 12.34 2.67
N GLN A 233 -9.61 11.44 3.17
CA GLN A 233 -9.99 10.06 3.50
C GLN A 233 -10.85 9.97 4.75
N LEU A 234 -10.67 10.91 5.67
CA LEU A 234 -11.47 11.00 6.88
C LEU A 234 -12.90 11.43 6.55
N LEU A 235 -13.08 12.41 5.66
CA LEU A 235 -14.38 12.92 5.24
C LEU A 235 -15.05 12.02 4.20
N GLU A 236 -14.28 11.55 3.22
CA GLU A 236 -14.70 10.67 2.13
C GLU A 236 -13.91 9.36 2.21
N LYS A 237 -14.40 8.38 2.97
CA LYS A 237 -13.68 7.13 3.26
C LYS A 237 -13.26 6.32 2.03
N TRP A 238 -13.96 6.50 0.91
CA TRP A 238 -13.61 5.84 -0.34
C TRP A 238 -12.35 6.41 -0.98
N ALA A 239 -11.97 7.66 -0.70
CA ALA A 239 -10.88 8.39 -1.36
C ALA A 239 -9.48 7.99 -0.84
N GLY A 240 -9.32 6.75 -0.37
CA GLY A 240 -8.08 6.19 0.15
C GLY A 240 -7.54 5.07 -0.73
N VAL A 241 -6.22 4.87 -0.65
CA VAL A 241 -5.51 3.77 -1.32
C VAL A 241 -6.12 2.41 -0.95
N SER A 242 -6.63 2.28 0.27
CA SER A 242 -7.32 1.08 0.73
C SER A 242 -8.51 0.67 -0.12
N SER A 243 -9.22 1.62 -0.74
CA SER A 243 -10.35 1.32 -1.62
C SER A 243 -9.90 0.65 -2.91
N ASP A 244 -8.74 1.04 -3.45
CA ASP A 244 -8.14 0.39 -4.61
C ASP A 244 -7.84 -1.08 -4.33
N PHE A 245 -7.25 -1.36 -3.17
CA PHE A 245 -6.92 -2.72 -2.76
C PHE A 245 -8.16 -3.56 -2.43
N GLY A 246 -9.14 -3.00 -1.73
CA GLY A 246 -10.43 -3.67 -1.47
C GLY A 246 -11.15 -4.03 -2.77
N TRP A 247 -11.16 -3.10 -3.74
CA TRP A 247 -11.67 -3.33 -5.08
C TRP A 247 -10.87 -4.41 -5.80
N GLN A 248 -9.55 -4.33 -5.82
CA GLN A 248 -8.70 -5.27 -6.53
C GLN A 248 -8.84 -6.70 -5.99
N TRP A 249 -8.76 -6.91 -4.68
CA TRP A 249 -8.79 -8.24 -4.06
C TRP A 249 -10.18 -8.86 -4.04
N PHE A 250 -11.19 -8.10 -3.63
CA PHE A 250 -12.50 -8.64 -3.27
C PHE A 250 -13.63 -8.14 -4.17
N GLY A 251 -13.36 -7.20 -5.08
CA GLY A 251 -14.39 -6.56 -5.90
C GLY A 251 -15.32 -5.65 -5.09
N LEU A 252 -14.88 -5.23 -3.90
CA LEU A 252 -15.64 -4.37 -2.99
C LEU A 252 -15.37 -2.89 -3.26
N GLY A 253 -16.34 -2.04 -2.96
CA GLY A 253 -16.18 -0.59 -3.07
C GLY A 253 -15.91 -0.08 -4.49
N ARG A 254 -15.18 1.05 -4.57
CA ARG A 254 -14.81 1.74 -5.80
C ARG A 254 -13.34 2.15 -5.71
N PRO A 255 -12.51 1.88 -6.73
CA PRO A 255 -11.15 2.40 -6.75
C PRO A 255 -11.18 3.92 -6.96
N VAL A 256 -10.10 4.60 -6.61
CA VAL A 256 -9.85 5.96 -7.10
C VAL A 256 -9.53 5.92 -8.60
N ASP A 257 -9.68 7.05 -9.28
CA ASP A 257 -9.51 7.14 -10.73
C ASP A 257 -8.45 8.20 -11.11
N PRO A 258 -7.29 7.79 -11.66
CA PRO A 258 -6.84 6.40 -11.78
C PRO A 258 -6.49 5.78 -10.41
N PRO A 259 -6.45 4.45 -10.27
CA PRO A 259 -6.00 3.78 -9.05
C PRO A 259 -4.60 4.24 -8.64
N ASP A 260 -4.32 4.30 -7.34
CA ASP A 260 -3.05 4.78 -6.81
C ASP A 260 -1.87 3.92 -7.29
N SER A 261 -0.73 4.56 -7.52
CA SER A 261 0.48 3.91 -8.00
C SER A 261 0.97 2.79 -7.08
N TYR A 262 0.69 2.84 -5.78
CA TYR A 262 1.05 1.76 -4.87
C TYR A 262 0.36 0.44 -5.25
N LEU A 263 -0.90 0.49 -5.69
CA LEU A 263 -1.59 -0.68 -6.21
C LEU A 263 -0.93 -1.17 -7.50
N LEU A 264 -0.61 -0.26 -8.44
CA LEU A 264 0.08 -0.63 -9.68
C LEU A 264 1.34 -1.44 -9.37
N TYR A 265 2.24 -0.91 -8.55
CA TYR A 265 3.51 -1.59 -8.28
C TYR A 265 3.33 -2.90 -7.50
N TYR A 266 2.34 -2.99 -6.62
CA TYR A 266 1.95 -4.26 -6.02
C TYR A 266 1.59 -5.31 -7.09
N LEU A 267 0.82 -4.90 -8.12
CA LEU A 267 0.38 -5.77 -9.23
C LEU A 267 1.50 -6.11 -10.22
N LEU A 268 2.42 -5.19 -10.49
CA LEU A 268 3.54 -5.45 -11.40
C LEU A 268 4.55 -6.47 -10.83
N ALA A 269 4.58 -6.64 -9.51
CA ALA A 269 5.42 -7.61 -8.82
C ALA A 269 4.72 -8.96 -8.62
N SER A 270 4.19 -9.24 -7.43
CA SER A 270 3.59 -10.55 -7.13
C SER A 270 2.14 -10.67 -7.62
N ALA A 271 1.42 -9.54 -7.75
CA ALA A 271 -0.03 -9.53 -7.93
C ALA A 271 -0.75 -10.50 -6.97
N TYR A 272 -0.26 -10.63 -5.73
CA TYR A 272 -0.73 -11.65 -4.80
C TYR A 272 -2.26 -11.57 -4.62
N GLU A 273 -2.94 -12.65 -4.99
CA GLU A 273 -4.38 -12.80 -4.81
C GLU A 273 -4.61 -13.47 -3.45
N PRO A 274 -5.36 -12.84 -2.54
CA PRO A 274 -5.56 -13.40 -1.20
C PRO A 274 -6.31 -14.72 -1.26
N PRO A 275 -6.04 -15.65 -0.33
CA PRO A 275 -6.72 -16.93 -0.29
C PRO A 275 -8.21 -16.76 -0.02
N GLU A 276 -9.00 -17.73 -0.49
CA GLU A 276 -10.47 -17.71 -0.41
C GLU A 276 -11.01 -17.46 1.00
N ILE A 277 -10.31 -17.90 2.05
CA ILE A 277 -10.72 -17.63 3.43
C ILE A 277 -10.76 -16.14 3.75
N LEU A 278 -9.78 -15.34 3.29
CA LEU A 278 -9.77 -13.89 3.50
C LEU A 278 -10.88 -13.22 2.69
N ARG A 279 -11.21 -13.74 1.50
CA ARG A 279 -12.36 -13.27 0.72
C ARG A 279 -13.68 -13.48 1.46
N ARG A 280 -13.86 -14.63 2.10
CA ARG A 280 -15.06 -14.90 2.91
C ARG A 280 -15.14 -13.97 4.12
N ILE A 281 -14.03 -13.78 4.84
CA ILE A 281 -13.97 -12.81 5.96
C ILE A 281 -14.28 -11.40 5.47
N ALA A 282 -13.77 -11.00 4.30
CA ALA A 282 -13.97 -9.67 3.74
C ALA A 282 -15.40 -9.40 3.27
N THR A 283 -16.11 -10.42 2.79
CA THR A 283 -17.41 -10.25 2.10
C THR A 283 -18.61 -10.74 2.90
N ASP A 284 -18.43 -11.64 3.87
CA ASP A 284 -19.54 -12.10 4.70
C ASP A 284 -19.92 -11.04 5.75
N ARG A 285 -21.10 -10.45 5.56
CA ARG A 285 -21.75 -9.53 6.51
C ARG A 285 -23.13 -10.05 6.92
N SER A 286 -23.37 -11.36 6.83
CA SER A 286 -24.64 -12.01 7.18
C SER A 286 -24.98 -11.87 8.66
N GLN A 287 -23.97 -11.83 9.52
CA GLN A 287 -24.10 -11.64 10.97
C GLN A 287 -23.26 -10.44 11.43
N PRO A 288 -23.71 -9.69 12.45
CA PRO A 288 -22.89 -8.70 13.11
C PRO A 288 -21.72 -9.38 13.86
N TYR A 289 -20.59 -8.70 13.98
CA TYR A 289 -19.46 -9.17 14.78
C TYR A 289 -18.70 -8.02 15.43
N THR A 290 -17.94 -8.35 16.48
CA THR A 290 -16.96 -7.44 17.07
C THR A 290 -15.56 -7.96 16.77
N HIS A 291 -14.75 -7.12 16.14
CA HIS A 291 -13.34 -7.37 15.89
C HIS A 291 -12.51 -6.69 16.98
N TYR A 292 -11.51 -7.41 17.49
CA TYR A 292 -10.58 -6.92 18.49
C TYR A 292 -9.16 -7.06 17.96
N GLU A 293 -8.38 -6.00 18.05
CA GLU A 293 -7.00 -5.99 17.59
C GLU A 293 -6.06 -5.44 18.65
N ARG A 294 -4.82 -5.91 18.58
CA ARG A 294 -3.71 -5.30 19.30
C ARG A 294 -2.70 -4.75 18.30
N LYS A 295 -2.45 -3.45 18.41
CA LYS A 295 -1.41 -2.70 17.71
C LYS A 295 -0.40 -2.16 18.73
N ARG A 296 0.51 -1.31 18.25
CA ARG A 296 1.43 -0.57 19.12
C ARG A 296 1.51 0.87 18.66
N THR A 297 2.02 1.73 19.55
CA THR A 297 2.46 3.05 19.13
C THR A 297 3.77 2.98 18.35
N ARG A 298 4.08 4.08 17.66
CA ARG A 298 5.46 4.40 17.28
C ARG A 298 6.38 4.47 18.51
N ASN A 299 7.68 4.56 18.26
CA ASN A 299 8.69 4.69 19.30
C ASN A 299 8.39 5.89 20.21
N ARG A 300 8.24 5.61 21.51
CA ARG A 300 8.14 6.62 22.56
C ARG A 300 9.54 6.89 23.11
N TRP A 301 10.18 7.92 22.60
CA TRP A 301 11.56 8.30 22.92
C TRP A 301 11.70 9.00 24.27
N ARG A 302 10.64 9.68 24.73
CA ARG A 302 10.65 10.45 25.98
C ARG A 302 9.38 10.20 26.79
N PHE A 303 9.48 10.48 28.09
CA PHE A 303 8.36 10.48 29.06
C PHE A 303 7.63 9.14 29.26
N ASN A 304 8.19 8.04 28.76
CA ASN A 304 7.63 6.71 28.86
C ASN A 304 8.76 5.70 29.10
N ASP A 305 8.52 4.71 29.95
CA ASP A 305 9.46 3.61 30.19
C ASP A 305 9.38 2.54 29.09
N GLU A 306 8.20 2.37 28.48
CA GLU A 306 7.99 1.46 27.37
C GLU A 306 8.14 2.17 26.02
N LEU A 307 9.05 1.66 25.18
CA LEU A 307 9.31 2.17 23.83
C LEU A 307 8.10 2.02 22.89
N HIS A 308 7.35 0.93 23.02
CA HIS A 308 6.20 0.60 22.16
C HIS A 308 4.97 0.32 23.03
N GLY A 309 4.20 1.36 23.35
CA GLY A 309 2.99 1.16 24.15
C GLY A 309 1.94 0.37 23.36
N PRO A 310 1.19 -0.56 23.99
CA PRO A 310 0.13 -1.29 23.34
C PRO A 310 -1.01 -0.35 22.93
N VAL A 311 -1.68 -0.70 21.84
CA VAL A 311 -2.90 -0.05 21.35
C VAL A 311 -3.96 -1.12 21.19
N TYR A 312 -5.06 -0.98 21.91
CA TYR A 312 -6.21 -1.89 21.80
C TYR A 312 -7.30 -1.23 20.96
N LYS A 313 -7.76 -1.94 19.93
CA LYS A 313 -8.85 -1.50 19.08
C LYS A 313 -10.05 -2.43 19.22
N THR A 314 -11.24 -1.83 19.10
CA THR A 314 -12.51 -2.55 19.03
C THR A 314 -13.33 -1.97 17.89
N THR A 315 -13.78 -2.84 17.00
CA THR A 315 -14.61 -2.47 15.84
C THR A 315 -15.81 -3.39 15.79
N TYR A 316 -17.01 -2.85 16.03
CA TYR A 316 -18.27 -3.55 15.82
C TYR A 316 -18.76 -3.33 14.40
N VAL A 317 -18.96 -4.40 13.64
CA VAL A 317 -19.32 -4.35 12.22
C VAL A 317 -20.67 -5.01 11.99
N ARG A 318 -21.52 -4.33 11.21
CA ARG A 318 -22.74 -4.86 10.60
C ARG A 318 -22.72 -4.57 9.10
N ARG A 319 -23.72 -5.08 8.38
CA ARG A 319 -23.89 -4.78 6.95
C ARG A 319 -24.15 -3.28 6.70
N GLU A 320 -24.86 -2.63 7.62
CA GLU A 320 -25.38 -1.28 7.44
C GLU A 320 -24.46 -0.22 8.02
N TYR A 321 -23.67 -0.56 9.05
CA TYR A 321 -22.76 0.36 9.70
C TYR A 321 -21.68 -0.36 10.49
N ALA A 322 -20.65 0.39 10.85
CA ALA A 322 -19.64 0.00 11.81
C ALA A 322 -19.39 1.10 12.84
N VAL A 323 -19.09 0.70 14.07
CA VAL A 323 -18.67 1.57 15.17
C VAL A 323 -17.30 1.11 15.61
N SER A 324 -16.34 2.03 15.63
CA SER A 324 -14.94 1.72 15.90
C SER A 324 -14.33 2.67 16.91
N SER A 325 -13.41 2.15 17.70
CA SER A 325 -12.62 2.93 18.66
C SER A 325 -11.29 2.27 18.99
N ASP A 326 -10.27 3.07 19.28
CA ASP A 326 -9.15 2.68 20.12
C ASP A 326 -9.44 3.00 21.60
N GLN A 327 -8.53 2.59 22.49
CA GLN A 327 -8.62 2.83 23.94
C GLN A 327 -8.65 4.32 24.37
N GLY A 328 -8.43 5.26 23.46
CA GLY A 328 -8.32 6.69 23.74
C GLY A 328 -6.94 7.13 24.25
N GLY A 329 -6.74 8.44 24.26
CA GLY A 329 -5.47 9.08 24.64
C GLY A 329 -4.52 9.30 23.45
N ILE A 330 -3.31 9.75 23.78
CA ILE A 330 -2.27 10.10 22.79
C ILE A 330 -1.49 8.84 22.40
N LEU A 331 -1.91 8.19 21.32
CA LEU A 331 -1.30 6.96 20.81
C LEU A 331 -0.41 7.25 19.59
N GLN A 332 -0.71 8.31 18.84
CA GLN A 332 0.04 8.78 17.69
C GLN A 332 0.08 10.31 17.68
N PRO A 333 1.23 10.92 17.32
CA PRO A 333 1.41 12.37 17.45
C PRO A 333 0.72 13.19 16.36
N ILE A 334 0.28 12.56 15.26
CA ILE A 334 -0.16 13.26 14.05
C ILE A 334 -1.32 12.52 13.36
N GLN A 335 -2.44 13.21 13.19
CA GLN A 335 -3.63 12.70 12.46
C GLN A 335 -4.14 11.32 12.97
N GLN A 336 -4.14 11.12 14.29
CA GLN A 336 -4.79 9.95 14.90
C GLN A 336 -6.30 10.04 14.68
N HIS A 337 -6.92 8.92 14.29
CA HIS A 337 -8.37 8.75 14.27
C HIS A 337 -8.75 7.72 15.32
N SER A 338 -9.18 8.19 16.48
CA SER A 338 -9.41 7.31 17.63
C SER A 338 -10.75 6.60 17.58
N TRP A 339 -11.78 7.17 16.97
CA TRP A 339 -13.11 6.58 16.94
C TRP A 339 -13.98 7.16 15.82
N GLY A 340 -14.99 6.39 15.42
CA GLY A 340 -16.02 6.86 14.50
C GLY A 340 -17.11 5.83 14.24
N VAL A 341 -18.22 6.33 13.67
CA VAL A 341 -19.29 5.52 13.10
C VAL A 341 -19.28 5.71 11.60
N THR A 342 -19.25 4.63 10.82
CA THR A 342 -19.36 4.66 9.36
C THR A 342 -20.59 3.89 8.94
N TRP A 343 -21.41 4.40 8.02
CA TRP A 343 -22.57 3.68 7.51
C TRP A 343 -22.45 3.37 6.02
N ALA A 344 -23.00 2.24 5.60
CA ALA A 344 -22.97 1.81 4.21
C ALA A 344 -23.84 2.72 3.35
N VAL A 345 -23.36 3.02 2.15
CA VAL A 345 -24.08 3.76 1.12
C VAL A 345 -23.83 3.08 -0.23
N PRO A 346 -24.79 3.10 -1.18
CA PRO A 346 -24.64 2.40 -2.46
C PRO A 346 -23.47 2.88 -3.32
N ASP A 347 -23.12 4.16 -3.22
CA ASP A 347 -21.94 4.76 -3.84
C ASP A 347 -21.35 5.79 -2.86
N PRO A 348 -20.14 5.55 -2.31
CA PRO A 348 -19.55 6.44 -1.32
C PRO A 348 -18.86 7.67 -1.92
N ARG A 349 -18.79 7.78 -3.25
CA ARG A 349 -18.08 8.89 -3.92
C ARG A 349 -18.75 10.23 -3.68
N GLY A 350 -18.00 11.21 -3.14
CA GLY A 350 -18.54 12.52 -2.77
C GLY A 350 -19.48 12.49 -1.57
N VAL A 351 -19.53 11.39 -0.80
CA VAL A 351 -20.43 11.21 0.34
C VAL A 351 -19.64 11.17 1.64
N HIS A 352 -20.11 11.94 2.63
CA HIS A 352 -19.57 11.95 3.99
C HIS A 352 -20.31 10.95 4.89
N ASN A 353 -20.09 9.65 4.68
CA ASN A 353 -20.81 8.58 5.37
C ASN A 353 -20.18 8.19 6.72
N THR A 354 -19.74 9.19 7.49
CA THR A 354 -19.06 8.99 8.76
C THR A 354 -19.44 10.04 9.80
N LEU A 355 -19.43 9.64 11.07
CA LEU A 355 -19.58 10.49 12.24
C LEU A 355 -18.36 10.27 13.15
N PHE A 356 -17.68 11.35 13.50
CA PHE A 356 -16.59 11.37 14.47
C PHE A 356 -16.54 12.76 15.11
N ALA A 357 -15.83 12.88 16.23
CA ALA A 357 -15.49 14.17 16.80
C ALA A 357 -13.97 14.30 16.91
N LEU A 358 -13.48 15.50 16.66
CA LEU A 358 -12.09 15.86 16.88
C LEU A 358 -11.98 16.56 18.23
N ASN A 359 -11.01 16.14 19.02
CA ASN A 359 -10.49 16.97 20.11
C ASN A 359 -9.15 17.54 19.64
N PRO A 360 -9.12 18.72 19.01
CA PRO A 360 -7.88 19.28 18.50
C PRO A 360 -6.93 19.53 19.68
N HIS A 361 -5.85 18.77 19.70
CA HIS A 361 -4.81 18.86 20.71
C HIS A 361 -3.46 18.85 20.01
N SER A 362 -2.56 19.71 20.49
CA SER A 362 -1.14 19.59 20.20
C SER A 362 -0.37 19.98 21.46
N SER A 363 0.70 19.23 21.75
CA SER A 363 1.59 19.61 22.83
C SER A 363 3.04 19.30 22.48
N ILE A 364 3.96 20.13 22.99
CA ILE A 364 5.40 19.88 22.86
C ILE A 364 5.75 18.53 23.50
N ARG A 365 5.10 18.17 24.62
CA ARG A 365 5.30 16.88 25.29
C ARG A 365 4.96 15.71 24.38
N GLU A 366 3.84 15.77 23.66
CA GLU A 366 3.43 14.77 22.66
C GLU A 366 4.45 14.66 21.53
N LEU A 367 4.81 15.79 20.90
CA LEU A 367 5.79 15.78 19.81
C LEU A 367 7.14 15.21 20.28
N GLN A 368 7.63 15.63 21.45
CA GLN A 368 8.87 15.14 22.05
C GLN A 368 8.79 13.68 22.49
N THR A 369 7.58 13.14 22.74
CA THR A 369 7.39 11.71 23.02
C THR A 369 7.75 10.90 21.78
N TYR A 370 7.36 11.32 20.58
CA TYR A 370 7.45 10.48 19.37
C TYR A 370 8.54 10.89 18.38
N PHE A 371 9.10 12.09 18.49
CA PHE A 371 10.16 12.58 17.59
C PHE A 371 11.45 12.90 18.34
N VAL A 372 12.59 12.55 17.73
CA VAL A 372 13.93 12.81 18.29
C VAL A 372 14.57 14.11 17.80
N PHE A 373 14.09 14.67 16.69
CA PHE A 373 14.57 15.94 16.14
C PHE A 373 13.87 17.13 16.81
N GLY A 374 14.54 18.29 16.82
CA GLY A 374 13.91 19.54 17.23
C GLY A 374 12.77 19.93 16.28
N PRO A 375 11.80 20.74 16.73
CA PRO A 375 10.75 21.28 15.85
C PRO A 375 11.32 22.09 14.68
#